data_AF-A0A315XKQ7-F1
#
_entry.id   AF-A0A315XKQ7-F1
#
_cell.length_a   1.000
_cell.length_b   1.000
_cell.length_c   1.000
_cell.angle_alpha   90.00
_cell.angle_beta   90.00
_cell.angle_gamma   90.00
#
_symmetry.space_group_name_H-M   'P 1'
#
loop_
_entity.id
_entity.type
_entity.pdbx_description
1 polymer ?
#
loop_
_entity_poly.entity_id
_entity_poly.type
_entity_poly.pdbx_seq_one_letter_code
_entity_poly.pdbx_strand_id
1 'polypeptide(L)'
;MVTTVPGSEFLTSALNAISQGLQIPVVIFLLLFALFAILMLGGLVSEYTSRMKVSTDLIEKLVFNINNAPSIEDVKKIVEGAKIPKSQKLILMKVIRAQSLTKESREALARKLIESEENGFTKSLGRTDVITRIGPTLGLMGTLIPMGPGLAALGAGDINTLANSIIVAFDTTVVGIGSGAVAYVVAKIRRRWYEEYLSNLDVLVDCVLDKLNQG
;
A
#
# COMPACT_ATOMS: atom_id res chain seq x y z
N MET A 1 -5.44 49.53 15.40
CA MET A 1 -5.82 49.82 14.01
C MET A 1 -5.13 48.81 13.12
N VAL A 2 -5.88 47.85 12.59
CA VAL A 2 -5.34 46.98 11.53
C VAL A 2 -5.31 47.84 10.28
N THR A 3 -4.12 48.12 9.76
CA THR A 3 -3.93 48.81 8.49
C THR A 3 -4.63 48.00 7.40
N THR A 4 -5.80 48.47 6.96
CA THR A 4 -6.54 47.90 5.84
C THR A 4 -5.76 48.16 4.56
N VAL A 5 -4.98 47.17 4.13
CA VAL A 5 -4.32 47.21 2.82
C VAL A 5 -5.41 47.25 1.75
N PRO A 6 -5.40 48.22 0.80
CA PRO A 6 -6.38 48.27 -0.28
C PRO A 6 -6.41 46.94 -1.05
N GLY A 7 -7.59 46.33 -1.20
CA GLY A 7 -7.78 45.02 -1.85
C GLY A 7 -7.75 43.79 -0.91
N SER A 8 -7.43 43.95 0.38
CA SER A 8 -7.43 42.85 1.36
C SER A 8 -8.80 42.18 1.56
N GLU A 9 -9.90 42.93 1.44
CA GLU A 9 -11.27 42.40 1.56
C GLU A 9 -11.63 41.43 0.43
N PHE A 10 -11.23 41.75 -0.80
CA PHE A 10 -11.47 40.88 -1.96
C PHE A 10 -10.69 39.58 -1.83
N LEU A 11 -9.41 39.66 -1.42
CA LEU A 11 -8.56 38.48 -1.19
C LEU A 11 -9.12 37.60 -0.07
N THR A 12 -9.53 38.19 1.05
CA THR A 12 -10.11 37.45 2.18
C THR A 12 -11.43 36.77 1.79
N SER A 13 -12.28 37.46 1.03
CA SER A 13 -13.55 36.90 0.54
C SER A 13 -13.33 35.75 -0.44
N ALA A 14 -12.37 35.89 -1.37
CA ALA A 14 -12.00 34.84 -2.30
C ALA A 14 -11.44 33.61 -1.56
N LEU A 15 -10.54 33.81 -0.58
CA LEU A 15 -9.99 32.73 0.24
C LEU A 15 -11.08 32.00 1.02
N ASN A 16 -12.03 32.74 1.62
CA ASN A 16 -13.16 32.14 2.34
C ASN A 16 -14.05 31.31 1.42
N ALA A 17 -14.36 31.82 0.22
CA ALA A 17 -15.17 31.09 -0.75
C ALA A 17 -14.48 29.80 -1.22
N ILE A 18 -13.18 29.84 -1.48
CA ILE A 18 -12.39 28.66 -1.86
C ILE A 18 -12.35 27.64 -0.71
N SER A 19 -12.06 28.10 0.52
CA SER A 19 -11.97 27.23 1.70
C SER A 19 -13.30 26.52 2.00
N GLN A 20 -14.41 27.27 2.03
CA GLN A 20 -15.74 26.70 2.25
C GLN A 20 -16.18 25.80 1.09
N GLY A 21 -15.85 26.17 -0.15
CA GLY A 21 -16.13 25.35 -1.33
C GLY A 21 -15.44 23.98 -1.30
N LEU A 22 -14.30 23.86 -0.61
CA LEU A 22 -13.59 22.59 -0.42
C LEU A 22 -14.22 21.67 0.62
N GLN A 23 -15.16 22.14 1.44
CA GLN A 23 -15.75 21.33 2.51
C GLN A 23 -16.41 20.05 1.98
N ILE A 24 -17.26 20.17 0.96
CA ILE A 24 -17.98 19.02 0.38
C ILE A 24 -17.00 18.02 -0.25
N PRO A 25 -16.05 18.45 -1.11
CA PRO A 25 -15.00 17.55 -1.61
C PRO A 25 -14.22 16.83 -0.50
N VAL A 26 -13.80 17.54 0.55
CA VAL A 26 -13.05 16.95 1.68
C VAL A 26 -13.87 15.84 2.35
N VAL A 27 -15.14 16.11 2.67
CA VAL A 27 -16.02 15.11 3.28
C VAL A 27 -16.21 13.89 2.36
N ILE A 28 -16.40 14.10 1.06
CA ILE A 28 -16.53 13.00 0.09
C ILE A 28 -15.27 12.13 0.08
N PHE A 29 -14.07 12.74 0.02
CA PHE A 29 -12.82 11.97 0.05
C PHE A 29 -12.63 11.21 1.37
N LEU A 30 -13.00 11.81 2.50
CA LEU A 30 -12.93 11.15 3.81
C LEU A 30 -13.85 9.92 3.87
N LEU A 31 -15.07 10.01 3.34
CA LEU A 31 -15.98 8.87 3.27
C LEU A 31 -15.44 7.76 2.35
N LEU A 32 -14.85 8.12 1.21
CA LEU A 32 -14.18 7.17 0.33
C LEU A 32 -12.99 6.49 1.02
N PHE A 33 -12.17 7.25 1.76
CA PHE A 33 -11.05 6.69 2.52
C PHE A 33 -11.51 5.78 3.65
N ALA A 34 -12.61 6.11 4.33
CA ALA A 34 -13.21 5.25 5.34
C ALA A 34 -13.66 3.91 4.72
N LEU A 35 -14.35 3.96 3.58
CA LEU A 35 -14.76 2.77 2.85
C LEU A 35 -13.54 1.93 2.43
N PHE A 36 -12.52 2.57 1.84
CA PHE A 36 -11.30 1.86 1.46
C PHE A 36 -10.57 1.28 2.66
N ALA A 37 -10.54 1.95 3.81
CA ALA A 37 -9.93 1.45 5.04
C ALA A 37 -10.60 0.13 5.49
N ILE A 38 -11.93 0.06 5.46
CA ILE A 38 -12.69 -1.15 5.77
C ILE A 38 -12.36 -2.26 4.77
N LEU A 39 -12.37 -1.96 3.47
CA LEU A 39 -12.03 -2.93 2.41
C LEU A 39 -10.59 -3.45 2.54
N MET A 40 -9.64 -2.57 2.88
CA MET A 40 -8.24 -2.93 3.10
C MET A 40 -8.06 -3.82 4.32
N LEU A 41 -8.77 -3.57 5.42
CA LEU A 41 -8.78 -4.46 6.58
C LEU A 41 -9.35 -5.83 6.25
N GLY A 42 -10.50 -5.87 5.57
CA GLY A 42 -11.11 -7.14 5.14
C GLY A 42 -10.16 -7.93 4.22
N GLY A 43 -9.53 -7.24 3.27
CA GLY A 43 -8.51 -7.82 2.39
C GLY A 43 -7.30 -8.34 3.16
N LEU A 44 -6.81 -7.61 4.16
CA LEU A 44 -5.71 -8.03 5.02
C LEU A 44 -6.08 -9.30 5.81
N VAL A 45 -7.28 -9.38 6.39
CA VAL A 45 -7.73 -10.55 7.15
C VAL A 45 -7.87 -11.78 6.22
N SER A 46 -8.41 -11.57 5.02
CA SER A 46 -8.51 -12.61 3.99
C SER A 46 -7.13 -13.11 3.57
N GLU A 47 -6.18 -12.19 3.31
CA GLU A 47 -4.79 -12.52 2.99
C GLU A 47 -4.12 -13.26 4.16
N TYR A 48 -4.26 -12.77 5.39
CA TYR A 48 -3.68 -13.37 6.59
C TYR A 48 -4.09 -14.84 6.74
N THR A 49 -5.40 -15.11 6.59
CA THR A 49 -5.96 -16.44 6.77
C THR A 49 -5.62 -17.38 5.61
N SER A 50 -5.56 -16.85 4.39
CA SER A 50 -5.26 -17.63 3.18
C SER A 50 -3.77 -17.76 2.89
N ARG A 51 -2.91 -17.04 3.65
CA ARG A 51 -1.47 -16.99 3.39
C ARG A 51 -0.86 -18.36 3.69
N MET A 52 -0.25 -18.93 2.66
CA MET A 52 0.67 -20.04 2.84
C MET A 52 1.98 -19.49 3.39
N LYS A 53 2.21 -19.68 4.70
CA LYS A 53 3.45 -19.28 5.35
C LYS A 53 4.58 -20.19 4.87
N VAL A 54 5.60 -19.58 4.27
CA VAL A 54 6.79 -20.29 3.79
C VAL A 54 7.84 -20.18 4.90
N SER A 55 8.15 -21.30 5.55
CA SER A 55 9.17 -21.32 6.61
C SER A 55 10.58 -21.34 6.04
N THR A 56 11.54 -20.88 6.83
CA THR A 56 12.97 -20.98 6.49
C THR A 56 13.39 -22.43 6.23
N ASP A 57 12.89 -23.39 7.01
CA ASP A 57 13.15 -24.82 6.80
C ASP A 57 12.67 -25.33 5.43
N LEU A 58 11.56 -24.78 4.92
CA LEU A 58 11.05 -25.16 3.60
C LEU A 58 11.96 -24.61 2.50
N ILE A 59 12.42 -23.36 2.63
CA ILE A 59 13.37 -22.77 1.69
C ILE A 59 14.68 -23.53 1.69
N GLU A 60 15.23 -23.83 2.87
CA GLU A 60 16.44 -24.63 3.03
C GLU A 60 16.31 -25.99 2.31
N LYS A 61 15.24 -26.73 2.59
CA LYS A 61 14.97 -28.02 1.92
C LYS A 61 14.86 -27.87 0.40
N LEU A 62 14.21 -26.81 -0.09
CA LEU A 62 14.11 -26.57 -1.53
C LEU A 62 15.46 -26.28 -2.15
N VAL A 63 16.30 -25.46 -1.52
CA VAL A 63 17.67 -25.17 -1.98
C VAL A 63 18.49 -26.46 -2.06
N PHE A 64 18.48 -27.28 -1.01
CA PHE A 64 19.18 -28.57 -1.01
C PHE A 64 18.66 -29.51 -2.11
N ASN A 65 17.33 -29.61 -2.29
CA ASN A 65 16.74 -30.49 -3.29
C ASN A 65 17.01 -30.03 -4.73
N ILE A 66 16.95 -28.72 -4.99
CA ILE A 66 17.22 -28.15 -6.32
C ILE A 66 18.70 -28.34 -6.70
N ASN A 67 19.61 -28.03 -5.77
CA ASN A 67 21.05 -28.15 -6.05
C ASN A 67 21.45 -29.62 -6.32
N ASN A 68 20.91 -30.56 -5.56
CA ASN A 68 21.21 -31.99 -5.71
C ASN A 68 20.35 -32.71 -6.78
N ALA A 69 19.48 -31.98 -7.49
CA ALA A 69 18.63 -32.60 -8.52
C ALA A 69 19.48 -33.22 -9.65
N PRO A 70 19.17 -34.45 -10.12
CA PRO A 70 19.95 -35.09 -11.18
C PRO A 70 19.81 -34.41 -12.55
N SER A 71 18.64 -33.81 -12.83
CA SER A 71 18.33 -33.20 -14.11
C SER A 71 17.46 -31.94 -13.95
N ILE A 72 17.41 -31.12 -15.00
CA ILE A 72 16.54 -29.93 -15.03
C ILE A 72 15.04 -30.31 -14.97
N GLU A 73 14.65 -31.47 -15.49
CA GLU A 73 13.27 -31.96 -15.39
C GLU A 73 12.92 -32.34 -13.94
N ASP A 74 13.89 -32.77 -13.13
CA ASP A 74 13.67 -33.02 -11.71
C ASP A 74 13.57 -31.72 -10.90
N VAL A 75 14.37 -30.70 -11.25
CA VAL A 75 14.23 -29.34 -10.69
C VAL A 75 12.80 -28.82 -10.93
N LYS A 76 12.29 -29.00 -12.14
CA LYS A 76 10.93 -28.62 -12.51
C LYS A 76 9.87 -29.32 -11.65
N LYS A 77 9.98 -30.63 -11.45
CA LYS A 77 9.07 -31.39 -10.56
C LYS A 77 9.15 -30.91 -9.11
N ILE A 78 10.35 -30.61 -8.60
CA ILE A 78 10.54 -30.08 -7.24
C ILE A 78 9.81 -28.74 -7.08
N VAL A 79 9.99 -27.82 -8.03
CA VAL A 79 9.32 -26.50 -8.01
C VAL A 79 7.80 -26.62 -8.14
N GLU A 80 7.31 -27.52 -9.00
CA GLU A 80 5.87 -27.79 -9.16
C GLU A 80 5.26 -28.36 -7.87
N GLY A 81 5.94 -29.29 -7.21
CA GLY A 81 5.53 -29.91 -5.95
C GLY A 81 5.72 -29.04 -4.69
N ALA A 82 6.53 -27.97 -4.78
CA ALA A 82 6.86 -27.13 -3.64
C ALA A 82 5.63 -26.44 -3.04
N LYS A 83 5.56 -26.31 -1.72
CA LYS A 83 4.50 -25.54 -1.04
C LYS A 83 4.84 -24.05 -0.97
N ILE A 84 5.07 -23.45 -2.15
CA ILE A 84 5.36 -22.01 -2.31
C ILE A 84 4.24 -21.30 -3.11
N PRO A 85 4.01 -19.99 -2.90
CA PRO A 85 3.04 -19.22 -3.65
C PRO A 85 3.06 -19.44 -5.16
N LYS A 86 1.89 -19.39 -5.80
CA LYS A 86 1.73 -19.66 -7.24
C LYS A 86 2.55 -18.70 -8.11
N SER A 87 2.61 -17.42 -7.75
CA SER A 87 3.41 -16.40 -8.44
C SER A 87 4.91 -16.74 -8.41
N GLN A 88 5.45 -17.15 -7.26
CA GLN A 88 6.84 -17.63 -7.11
C GLN A 88 7.11 -18.82 -8.02
N LYS A 89 6.22 -19.84 -8.03
CA LYS A 89 6.35 -20.99 -8.93
C LYS A 89 6.41 -20.55 -10.39
N LEU A 90 5.51 -19.66 -10.81
CA LEU A 90 5.47 -19.21 -12.20
C LEU A 90 6.78 -18.55 -12.65
N ILE A 91 7.41 -17.78 -11.77
CA ILE A 91 8.70 -17.13 -12.07
C ILE A 91 9.81 -18.15 -12.16
N LEU A 92 9.93 -19.04 -11.16
CA LEU A 92 10.91 -20.12 -11.18
C LEU A 92 10.76 -20.98 -12.45
N MET A 93 9.52 -21.29 -12.84
CA MET A 93 9.25 -22.03 -14.08
C MET A 93 9.63 -21.26 -15.34
N LYS A 94 9.47 -19.92 -15.37
CA LYS A 94 9.96 -19.10 -16.48
C LYS A 94 11.48 -19.10 -16.56
N VAL A 95 12.17 -19.06 -15.41
CA VAL A 95 13.63 -19.13 -15.33
C VAL A 95 14.13 -20.50 -15.80
N ILE A 96 13.51 -21.61 -15.35
CA ILE A 96 13.85 -22.97 -15.78
C ILE A 96 13.70 -23.14 -17.29
N ARG A 97 12.61 -22.62 -17.88
CA ARG A 97 12.37 -22.69 -19.33
C ARG A 97 13.38 -21.89 -20.16
N ALA A 98 14.09 -20.95 -19.55
CA ALA A 98 15.12 -20.17 -20.21
C ALA A 98 16.44 -20.93 -20.37
N GLN A 99 16.48 -22.25 -20.09
CA GLN A 99 17.68 -23.09 -20.18
C GLN A 99 18.43 -23.01 -21.53
N SER A 100 17.76 -22.67 -22.63
CA SER A 100 18.37 -22.52 -23.96
C SER A 100 19.08 -21.18 -24.18
N LEU A 101 18.96 -20.22 -23.26
CA LEU A 101 19.60 -18.92 -23.36
C LEU A 101 21.04 -18.97 -22.80
N THR A 102 21.86 -17.99 -23.19
CA THR A 102 23.20 -17.81 -22.60
C THR A 102 23.09 -17.48 -21.11
N LYS A 103 24.13 -17.79 -20.32
CA LYS A 103 24.20 -17.45 -18.88
C LYS A 103 23.79 -16.00 -18.62
N GLU A 104 24.39 -15.05 -19.33
CA GLU A 104 24.11 -13.62 -19.19
C GLU A 104 22.64 -13.28 -19.48
N SER A 105 22.07 -13.85 -20.55
CA SER A 105 20.66 -13.62 -20.92
C SER A 105 19.70 -14.23 -19.90
N ARG A 106 20.02 -15.40 -19.33
CA ARG A 106 19.22 -16.04 -18.26
C ARG A 106 19.20 -15.20 -16.99
N GLU A 107 20.36 -14.73 -16.55
CA GLU A 107 20.48 -13.86 -15.37
C GLU A 107 19.78 -12.51 -15.58
N ALA A 108 19.88 -11.93 -16.78
CA ALA A 108 19.15 -10.71 -17.13
C ALA A 108 17.62 -10.92 -17.08
N LEU A 109 17.12 -12.03 -17.64
CA LEU A 109 15.69 -12.37 -17.59
C LEU A 109 15.21 -12.60 -16.16
N ALA A 110 15.96 -13.36 -15.36
CA ALA A 110 15.62 -13.65 -13.97
C ALA A 110 15.51 -12.37 -13.14
N ARG A 111 16.51 -11.47 -13.23
CA ARG A 111 16.46 -10.15 -12.60
C ARG A 111 15.24 -9.35 -13.04
N LYS A 112 14.92 -9.36 -14.34
CA LYS A 112 13.75 -8.62 -14.85
C LYS A 112 12.43 -9.18 -14.31
N LEU A 113 12.32 -10.49 -14.14
CA LEU A 113 11.13 -11.13 -13.57
C LEU A 113 10.95 -10.76 -12.09
N ILE A 114 12.03 -10.81 -11.29
CA ILE A 114 12.01 -10.38 -9.88
C ILE A 114 11.60 -8.90 -9.77
N GLU A 115 12.26 -8.03 -10.54
CA GLU A 115 11.94 -6.59 -10.58
C GLU A 115 10.47 -6.34 -10.97
N SER A 116 9.92 -7.14 -11.87
CA SER A 116 8.51 -7.01 -12.27
C SER A 116 7.53 -7.35 -11.15
N GLU A 117 7.85 -8.32 -10.29
CA GLU A 117 7.06 -8.64 -9.10
C GLU A 117 7.19 -7.57 -8.02
N GLU A 118 8.41 -7.10 -7.75
CA GLU A 118 8.67 -6.02 -6.79
C GLU A 118 7.89 -4.75 -7.17
N ASN A 119 7.88 -4.41 -8.45
CA ASN A 119 7.06 -3.31 -8.97
C ASN A 119 5.56 -3.54 -8.73
N GLY A 120 5.08 -4.78 -8.84
CA GLY A 120 3.70 -5.16 -8.52
C GLY A 120 3.36 -4.89 -7.05
N PHE A 121 4.23 -5.32 -6.13
CA PHE A 121 4.07 -5.08 -4.70
C PHE A 121 4.15 -3.61 -4.33
N THR A 122 5.09 -2.87 -4.92
CA THR A 122 5.24 -1.43 -4.72
C THR A 122 3.98 -0.66 -5.14
N LYS A 123 3.38 -1.01 -6.30
CA LYS A 123 2.12 -0.40 -6.75
C LYS A 123 0.96 -0.70 -5.80
N SER A 124 0.88 -1.92 -5.27
CA SER A 124 -0.15 -2.31 -4.29
C SER A 124 -0.03 -1.52 -2.99
N LEU A 125 1.19 -1.41 -2.43
CA LEU A 125 1.47 -0.63 -1.23
C LEU A 125 1.24 0.87 -1.44
N GLY A 126 1.61 1.40 -2.61
CA GLY A 126 1.46 2.82 -2.93
C GLY A 126 0.04 3.35 -2.78
N ARG A 127 -0.98 2.55 -3.12
CA ARG A 127 -2.40 2.94 -2.91
C ARG A 127 -2.74 3.11 -1.42
N THR A 128 -2.18 2.26 -0.57
CA THR A 128 -2.39 2.29 0.88
C THR A 128 -1.60 3.43 1.53
N ASP A 129 -0.40 3.71 1.03
CA ASP A 129 0.45 4.81 1.49
C ASP A 129 -0.18 6.18 1.22
N VAL A 130 -0.92 6.34 0.12
CA VAL A 130 -1.68 7.56 -0.17
C VAL A 130 -2.70 7.85 0.93
N ILE A 131 -3.54 6.87 1.30
CA ILE A 131 -4.55 7.05 2.36
C ILE A 131 -3.89 7.32 3.71
N THR A 132 -2.77 6.65 3.99
CA THR A 132 -2.00 6.84 5.23
C THR A 132 -1.55 8.30 5.42
N ARG A 133 -1.15 8.97 4.32
CA ARG A 133 -0.63 10.35 4.37
C ARG A 133 -1.73 11.40 4.19
N ILE A 134 -2.64 11.18 3.26
CA ILE A 134 -3.66 12.18 2.88
C ILE A 134 -4.85 12.13 3.84
N GLY A 135 -5.21 10.96 4.38
CA GLY A 135 -6.37 10.82 5.29
C GLY A 135 -6.33 11.76 6.49
N PRO A 136 -5.26 11.76 7.31
CA PRO A 136 -5.13 12.68 8.43
C PRO A 136 -5.11 14.16 8.01
N THR A 137 -4.52 14.47 6.85
CA THR A 137 -4.43 15.84 6.33
C THR A 137 -5.81 16.37 5.92
N LEU A 138 -6.62 15.55 5.25
CA LEU A 138 -8.00 15.88 4.93
C LEU A 138 -8.88 15.96 6.18
N GLY A 139 -8.64 15.10 7.17
CA GLY A 139 -9.34 15.18 8.46
C GLY A 139 -9.08 16.51 9.17
N LEU A 140 -7.83 16.97 9.18
CA LEU A 140 -7.45 18.28 9.70
C LEU A 140 -8.10 19.43 8.91
N MET A 141 -8.12 19.36 7.57
CA MET A 141 -8.85 20.36 6.76
C MET A 141 -10.35 20.38 7.10
N GLY A 142 -10.93 19.20 7.34
CA GLY A 142 -12.32 19.04 7.76
C GLY A 142 -12.66 19.73 9.07
N THR A 143 -11.68 20.00 9.95
CA THR A 143 -11.89 20.83 11.15
C THR A 143 -11.78 22.31 10.87
N LEU A 144 -10.75 22.70 10.12
CA LEU A 144 -10.42 24.10 9.93
C LEU A 144 -11.47 24.86 9.10
N ILE A 145 -12.12 24.18 8.16
CA ILE A 145 -13.14 24.78 7.29
C ILE A 145 -14.41 25.21 8.07
N PRO A 146 -15.10 24.31 8.82
CA PRO A 146 -16.32 24.68 9.56
C PRO A 146 -16.05 25.55 10.80
N MET A 147 -14.82 25.59 11.31
CA MET A 147 -14.47 26.45 12.46
C MET A 147 -14.63 27.94 12.17
N GLY A 148 -14.41 28.41 10.94
CA GLY A 148 -14.64 29.81 10.58
C GLY A 148 -16.09 30.24 10.82
N PRO A 149 -17.08 29.60 10.16
CA PRO A 149 -18.50 29.82 10.43
C PRO A 149 -18.90 29.56 11.88
N GLY A 150 -18.35 28.53 12.53
CA GLY A 150 -18.67 28.19 13.92
C GLY A 150 -18.26 29.29 14.91
N LEU A 151 -17.05 29.84 14.78
CA LEU A 151 -16.58 30.94 15.63
C LEU A 151 -17.36 32.24 15.37
N ALA A 152 -17.77 32.50 14.12
CA ALA A 152 -18.63 33.63 13.80
C ALA A 152 -20.02 33.49 14.45
N ALA A 153 -20.60 32.28 14.44
CA ALA A 153 -21.87 31.98 15.09
C ALA A 153 -21.80 32.18 16.61
N LEU A 154 -20.68 31.82 17.24
CA LEU A 154 -20.44 32.09 18.66
C LEU A 154 -20.50 33.59 18.98
N GLY A 155 -19.89 34.43 18.13
CA GLY A 155 -19.96 35.89 18.28
C GLY A 155 -21.38 36.46 18.18
N ALA A 156 -22.28 35.76 17.48
CA ALA A 156 -23.68 36.11 17.34
C ALA A 156 -24.59 35.49 18.43
N GLY A 157 -24.04 34.67 19.34
CA GLY A 157 -24.81 33.92 20.34
C GLY A 157 -25.59 32.71 19.77
N ASP A 158 -25.32 32.30 18.53
CA ASP A 158 -25.94 31.12 17.91
C ASP A 158 -25.17 29.85 18.27
N ILE A 159 -25.56 29.29 19.42
CA ILE A 159 -24.96 28.07 19.97
C ILE A 159 -25.28 26.84 19.12
N ASN A 160 -26.42 26.82 18.41
CA ASN A 160 -26.83 25.67 17.60
C ASN A 160 -25.93 25.51 16.37
N THR A 161 -25.67 26.61 15.66
CA THR A 161 -24.76 26.61 14.50
C THR A 161 -23.32 26.28 14.93
N LEU A 162 -22.87 26.84 16.06
CA LEU A 162 -21.57 26.49 16.65
C LEU A 162 -21.45 24.99 16.92
N ALA A 163 -22.46 24.40 17.58
CA ALA A 163 -22.46 22.98 17.91
C ALA A 163 -22.39 22.10 16.66
N ASN A 164 -23.17 22.41 15.62
CA ASN A 164 -23.14 21.67 14.36
C ASN A 164 -21.77 21.74 13.67
N SER A 165 -21.15 22.93 13.63
CA SER A 165 -19.80 23.08 13.07
C SER A 165 -18.75 22.26 13.82
N ILE A 166 -18.86 22.17 15.15
CA ILE A 166 -17.95 21.38 15.99
C ILE A 166 -18.13 19.88 15.73
N ILE A 167 -19.37 19.39 15.62
CA ILE A 167 -19.64 17.97 15.35
C ILE A 167 -19.00 17.56 14.02
N VAL A 168 -19.25 18.33 12.96
CA VAL A 168 -18.66 18.06 11.63
C VAL A 168 -17.12 18.09 11.68
N ALA A 169 -16.54 19.04 12.42
CA ALA A 169 -15.09 19.10 12.61
C ALA A 169 -14.54 17.82 13.29
N PHE A 170 -15.16 17.38 14.39
CA PHE A 170 -14.68 16.18 15.09
C PHE A 170 -14.85 14.91 14.25
N ASP A 171 -16.01 14.74 13.61
CA ASP A 171 -16.29 13.56 12.78
C ASP A 171 -15.28 13.43 11.63
N THR A 172 -14.99 14.53 10.92
CA THR A 172 -14.03 14.53 9.81
C THR A 172 -12.61 14.17 10.28
N THR A 173 -12.19 14.61 11.46
CA THR A 173 -10.89 14.24 12.04
C THR A 173 -10.83 12.77 12.41
N VAL A 174 -11.85 12.28 13.13
CA VAL A 174 -11.91 10.88 13.57
C VAL A 174 -11.85 9.95 12.36
N VAL A 175 -12.60 10.27 11.30
CA VAL A 175 -12.59 9.51 10.05
C VAL A 175 -11.24 9.61 9.32
N GLY A 176 -10.65 10.81 9.22
CA GLY A 176 -9.37 11.02 8.53
C GLY A 176 -8.20 10.33 9.22
N ILE A 177 -8.07 10.49 10.54
CA ILE A 177 -7.04 9.82 11.34
C ILE A 177 -7.29 8.31 11.38
N GLY A 178 -8.54 7.88 11.60
CA GLY A 178 -8.90 6.47 11.66
C GLY A 178 -8.59 5.72 10.37
N SER A 179 -9.00 6.26 9.22
CA SER A 179 -8.68 5.67 7.91
C SER A 179 -7.18 5.64 7.63
N GLY A 180 -6.45 6.72 7.96
CA GLY A 180 -4.99 6.77 7.82
C GLY A 180 -4.26 5.76 8.70
N ALA A 181 -4.67 5.60 9.96
CA ALA A 181 -4.11 4.64 10.90
C ALA A 181 -4.34 3.19 10.45
N VAL A 182 -5.54 2.89 9.99
CA VAL A 182 -5.89 1.58 9.42
C VAL A 182 -5.02 1.28 8.20
N ALA A 183 -4.93 2.22 7.25
CA ALA A 183 -4.11 2.08 6.06
C ALA A 183 -2.64 1.83 6.43
N TYR A 184 -2.10 2.58 7.40
CA TYR A 184 -0.72 2.40 7.88
C TYR A 184 -0.47 0.98 8.39
N VAL A 185 -1.36 0.44 9.24
CA VAL A 185 -1.21 -0.91 9.79
C VAL A 185 -1.25 -1.96 8.67
N VAL A 186 -2.18 -1.83 7.73
CA VAL A 186 -2.28 -2.73 6.57
C VAL A 186 -1.00 -2.68 5.72
N ALA A 187 -0.52 -1.48 5.39
CA ALA A 187 0.70 -1.29 4.60
C ALA A 187 1.92 -1.90 5.32
N LYS A 188 2.05 -1.68 6.63
CA LYS A 188 3.16 -2.20 7.44
C LYS A 188 3.21 -3.72 7.44
N ILE A 189 2.06 -4.38 7.60
CA ILE A 189 1.99 -5.85 7.62
C ILE A 189 2.28 -6.42 6.22
N ARG A 190 1.63 -5.87 5.18
CA ARG A 190 1.85 -6.33 3.79
C ARG A 190 3.29 -6.15 3.34
N ARG A 191 3.92 -5.02 3.68
CA ARG A 191 5.32 -4.73 3.33
C ARG A 191 6.25 -5.82 3.87
N ARG A 192 6.11 -6.19 5.15
CA ARG A 192 6.90 -7.27 5.74
C ARG A 192 6.70 -8.62 5.02
N TRP A 193 5.48 -8.93 4.60
CA TRP A 193 5.21 -10.17 3.87
C TRP A 193 5.78 -10.17 2.46
N TYR A 194 5.74 -9.03 1.77
CA TYR A 194 6.30 -8.88 0.44
C TYR A 194 7.83 -8.93 0.47
N GLU A 195 8.47 -8.33 1.48
CA GLU A 195 9.92 -8.44 1.70
C GLU A 195 10.36 -9.90 1.93
N GLU A 196 9.67 -10.63 2.82
CA GLU A 196 9.92 -12.06 3.06
C GLU A 196 9.71 -12.89 1.78
N TYR A 197 8.67 -12.57 1.01
CA TYR A 197 8.39 -13.25 -0.26
C TYR A 197 9.48 -13.00 -1.30
N LEU A 198 9.93 -11.76 -1.49
CA LEU A 198 10.94 -11.40 -2.49
C LEU A 198 12.28 -12.03 -2.13
N SER A 199 12.68 -11.93 -0.86
CA SER A 199 13.91 -12.56 -0.38
C SER A 199 13.92 -14.08 -0.62
N ASN A 200 12.81 -14.76 -0.35
CA ASN A 200 12.68 -16.19 -0.64
C ASN A 200 12.72 -16.49 -2.14
N LEU A 201 12.12 -15.63 -2.98
CA LEU A 201 12.15 -15.78 -4.42
C LEU A 201 13.58 -15.64 -4.96
N ASP A 202 14.33 -14.64 -4.50
CA ASP A 202 15.72 -14.38 -4.92
C ASP A 202 16.60 -15.60 -4.66
N VAL A 203 16.57 -16.14 -3.43
CA VAL A 203 17.35 -17.33 -3.05
C VAL A 203 17.02 -18.53 -3.96
N LEU A 204 15.74 -18.76 -4.25
CA LEU A 204 15.33 -19.88 -5.09
C LEU A 204 15.69 -19.66 -6.56
N VAL A 205 15.61 -18.43 -7.06
CA VAL A 205 16.03 -18.06 -8.42
C VAL A 205 17.53 -18.28 -8.59
N ASP A 206 18.34 -17.82 -7.64
CA ASP A 206 19.79 -18.02 -7.66
C ASP A 206 20.16 -19.51 -7.66
N CYS A 207 19.52 -20.30 -6.79
CA CYS A 207 19.74 -21.75 -6.74
C CYS A 207 19.38 -22.46 -8.06
N VAL A 208 18.29 -22.04 -8.71
CA VAL A 208 17.90 -22.56 -10.03
C VAL A 208 18.89 -22.14 -11.11
N LEU A 209 19.33 -20.89 -11.11
CA LEU A 209 20.31 -20.37 -12.08
C LEU A 209 21.66 -21.08 -11.95
N ASP A 210 22.13 -21.29 -10.73
CA ASP A 210 23.36 -22.04 -10.45
C ASP A 210 23.28 -23.45 -11.02
N LYS A 211 22.15 -24.14 -10.81
CA LYS A 211 21.94 -25.49 -11.35
C LYS A 211 21.91 -25.51 -12.88
N LEU A 212 21.28 -24.50 -13.51
CA LEU A 212 21.21 -24.34 -14.97
C LEU A 212 22.55 -23.95 -15.60
N ASN A 213 23.48 -23.40 -14.83
CA ASN A 213 24.82 -23.03 -15.27
C ASN A 213 25.85 -24.15 -15.08
N GLN A 214 25.55 -25.15 -14.25
CA GLN A 214 26.40 -26.33 -14.02
C GLN A 214 26.21 -27.45 -15.04
N GLY A 215 25.03 -27.53 -15.68
CA GLY A 215 24.70 -28.47 -16.76
C GLY A 215 24.82 -27.82 -18.13
#